data_AF-A0A3S0U7F8-F1
#
_entry.id   AF-A0A3S0U7F8-F1
#
_cell.length_a   1.000
_cell.length_b   1.000
_cell.length_c   1.000
_cell.angle_alpha   90.00
_cell.angle_beta   90.00
_cell.angle_gamma   90.00
#
_symmetry.space_group_name_H-M   'P 1'
#
loop_
_entity.id
_entity.type
_entity.pdbx_description
1 polymer ?
#
loop_
_entity_poly.entity_id
_entity_poly.type
_entity_poly.pdbx_seq_one_letter_code
_entity_poly.pdbx_strand_id
1 'polypeptide(L)'
;MKDPYVYKGTNILVNTLNIKEYNHLEFVEKEITTVRLKDIASGLLTEGFYDVDHYKQFHHYIFRDIYPWAGKFRTINIVKNEAALNGYPLEFMDYESVRAHLIWIFSLMNEYQWESFNVVEQTH
;
A
#
# COMPACT_ATOMS: atom_id res chain seq x y z
N MET A 1 -18.91 -10.30 -8.74
CA MET A 1 -17.63 -10.30 -9.48
C MET A 1 -16.63 -11.11 -8.67
N LYS A 2 -15.78 -11.92 -9.31
CA LYS A 2 -14.75 -12.66 -8.58
C LYS A 2 -13.58 -11.72 -8.31
N ASP A 3 -13.11 -11.64 -7.07
CA ASP A 3 -11.94 -10.84 -6.71
C ASP A 3 -10.72 -11.32 -7.53
N PRO A 4 -10.12 -10.46 -8.38
CA PRO A 4 -9.00 -10.83 -9.24
C PRO A 4 -7.69 -11.00 -8.47
N TYR A 5 -7.63 -10.54 -7.22
CA TYR A 5 -6.41 -10.55 -6.41
C TYR A 5 -6.23 -11.82 -5.60
N VAL A 6 -7.23 -12.71 -5.53
CA VAL A 6 -7.15 -13.94 -4.72
C VAL A 6 -7.18 -15.22 -5.57
N TYR A 7 -6.52 -16.28 -5.09
CA TYR A 7 -6.66 -17.59 -5.72
C TYR A 7 -8.11 -18.08 -5.66
N LYS A 8 -8.55 -18.76 -6.72
CA LYS A 8 -9.93 -19.27 -6.83
C LYS A 8 -10.29 -20.13 -5.61
N GLY A 9 -11.39 -19.79 -4.94
CA GLY A 9 -11.91 -20.56 -3.80
C GLY A 9 -11.17 -20.31 -2.49
N THR A 10 -10.34 -19.26 -2.42
CA THR A 10 -9.59 -18.87 -1.22
C THR A 10 -9.68 -17.36 -1.02
N ASN A 11 -9.27 -16.90 0.15
CA ASN A 11 -9.03 -15.48 0.44
C ASN A 11 -7.53 -15.15 0.41
N ILE A 12 -6.70 -16.00 -0.21
CA ILE A 12 -5.25 -15.83 -0.27
C ILE A 12 -4.88 -15.03 -1.51
N LEU A 13 -4.12 -13.96 -1.32
CA LEU A 13 -3.66 -13.10 -2.41
C LEU A 13 -2.76 -13.86 -3.38
N VAL A 14 -2.99 -13.66 -4.68
CA VAL A 14 -2.12 -14.14 -5.76
C VAL A 14 -0.77 -13.46 -5.63
N ASN A 15 0.28 -14.28 -5.48
CA ASN A 15 1.64 -13.85 -5.19
C ASN A 15 2.63 -14.60 -6.10
N THR A 16 3.77 -13.97 -6.39
CA THR A 16 4.82 -14.50 -7.27
C THR A 16 5.49 -15.75 -6.70
N LEU A 17 5.40 -15.95 -5.38
CA LEU A 17 5.97 -17.09 -4.66
C LEU A 17 5.07 -18.34 -4.68
N ASN A 18 3.86 -18.24 -5.26
CA ASN A 18 2.87 -19.31 -5.33
C ASN A 18 2.48 -19.91 -3.95
N ILE A 19 2.54 -19.10 -2.89
CA ILE A 19 2.15 -19.50 -1.53
C ILE A 19 0.62 -19.44 -1.41
N LYS A 20 0.00 -20.50 -0.90
CA LYS A 20 -1.48 -20.63 -0.77
C LYS A 20 -1.95 -20.91 0.66
N GLU A 21 -1.05 -20.80 1.63
CA GLU A 21 -1.35 -20.91 3.06
C GLU A 21 -1.21 -19.53 3.69
N TYR A 22 -2.22 -19.13 4.46
CA TYR A 22 -2.36 -17.76 4.96
C TYR A 22 -1.20 -17.37 5.86
N ASN A 23 -0.91 -18.18 6.88
CA ASN A 23 0.08 -17.84 7.90
C ASN A 23 1.49 -17.80 7.29
N HIS A 24 1.77 -18.67 6.33
CA HIS A 24 3.03 -18.70 5.61
C HIS A 24 3.19 -17.49 4.68
N LEU A 25 2.13 -17.09 3.97
CA LEU A 25 2.18 -15.87 3.15
C LEU A 25 2.39 -14.63 4.02
N GLU A 26 1.69 -14.53 5.14
CA GLU A 26 1.82 -13.43 6.10
C GLU A 26 3.24 -13.34 6.68
N PHE A 27 3.81 -14.48 7.09
CA PHE A 27 5.18 -14.56 7.57
C PHE A 27 6.19 -14.09 6.51
N VAL A 28 6.09 -14.62 5.29
CA VAL A 28 7.03 -14.28 4.20
C VAL A 28 6.90 -12.82 3.76
N GLU A 29 5.67 -12.30 3.67
CA GLU A 29 5.42 -10.89 3.37
C GLU A 29 6.11 -9.99 4.39
N LYS A 30 5.95 -10.28 5.68
CA LYS A 30 6.56 -9.51 6.77
C LYS A 30 8.08 -9.51 6.69
N GLU A 31 8.70 -10.68 6.47
CA GLU A 31 10.16 -10.78 6.37
C GLU A 31 10.71 -9.96 5.20
N ILE A 32 10.11 -10.10 4.01
CA ILE A 32 10.55 -9.37 2.81
C ILE A 32 10.34 -7.86 2.98
N THR A 33 9.14 -7.44 3.40
CA THR A 33 8.81 -6.02 3.56
C THR A 33 9.65 -5.35 4.64
N THR A 34 9.99 -6.05 5.73
CA THR A 34 10.89 -5.53 6.78
C THR A 34 12.26 -5.15 6.22
N VAL A 35 12.83 -5.95 5.32
CA VAL A 35 14.11 -5.61 4.68
C VAL A 35 13.94 -4.37 3.80
N ARG A 36 12.89 -4.32 2.97
CA ARG A 36 12.64 -3.17 2.07
C ARG A 36 12.41 -1.87 2.83
N LEU A 37 11.70 -1.93 3.96
CA LEU A 37 11.48 -0.78 4.82
C LEU A 37 12.77 -0.31 5.51
N LYS A 38 13.69 -1.21 5.86
CA LYS A 38 15.02 -0.83 6.38
C LYS A 38 15.85 -0.09 5.32
N ASP A 39 15.79 -0.50 4.06
CA ASP A 39 16.46 0.21 2.97
C ASP A 39 15.91 1.64 2.84
N ILE A 40 14.59 1.79 2.86
CA ILE A 40 13.91 3.10 2.81
C ILE A 40 14.29 3.97 4.01
N ALA A 41 14.26 3.42 5.22
CA ALA A 41 14.66 4.12 6.44
C ALA A 41 16.15 4.55 6.42
N SER A 42 16.97 3.89 5.60
CA SER A 42 18.38 4.24 5.39
C SER A 42 18.59 5.29 4.28
N GLY A 43 17.51 5.88 3.74
CA GLY A 43 17.55 6.94 2.73
C GLY A 43 17.24 6.48 1.31
N LEU A 44 16.90 5.20 1.08
CA LEU A 44 16.51 4.76 -0.26
C LEU A 44 15.12 5.33 -0.62
N LEU A 45 14.99 5.89 -1.83
CA LEU A 45 13.76 6.52 -2.33
C LEU A 45 13.26 7.73 -1.50
N THR A 46 14.01 8.23 -0.53
CA THR A 46 13.57 9.40 0.25
C THR A 46 13.70 10.72 -0.52
N GLU A 47 14.50 10.72 -1.59
CA GLU A 47 14.61 11.84 -2.52
C GLU A 47 13.60 11.67 -3.66
N GLY A 48 12.73 12.66 -3.86
CA GLY A 48 11.79 12.68 -4.98
C GLY A 48 10.69 13.73 -4.83
N PHE A 49 9.79 13.79 -5.81
CA PHE A 49 8.75 14.81 -5.88
C PHE A 49 7.52 14.52 -5.01
N TYR A 50 7.50 13.37 -4.32
CA TYR A 50 6.37 12.92 -3.52
C TYR A 50 5.03 13.06 -4.28
N ASP A 51 5.03 12.63 -5.54
CA ASP A 51 3.86 12.59 -6.40
C ASP A 51 3.32 11.16 -6.53
N VAL A 52 2.31 10.99 -7.38
CA VAL A 52 1.69 9.68 -7.63
C VAL A 52 2.68 8.62 -8.11
N ASP A 53 3.63 8.99 -8.96
CA ASP A 53 4.59 8.04 -9.49
C ASP A 53 5.66 7.71 -8.45
N HIS A 54 6.06 8.67 -7.62
CA HIS A 54 6.93 8.40 -6.47
C HIS A 54 6.25 7.46 -5.46
N TYR A 55 4.97 7.69 -5.14
CA TYR A 55 4.18 6.79 -4.30
C TYR A 55 4.13 5.36 -4.86
N LYS A 56 3.91 5.22 -6.17
CA LYS A 56 3.93 3.91 -6.84
C LYS A 56 5.30 3.26 -6.81
N GLN A 57 6.39 4.03 -6.85
CA GLN A 57 7.76 3.50 -6.70
C GLN A 57 7.99 2.91 -5.31
N PHE A 58 7.55 3.60 -4.25
CA PHE A 58 7.57 3.03 -2.88
C PHE A 58 6.79 1.72 -2.81
N HIS A 59 5.54 1.71 -3.27
CA HIS A 59 4.72 0.49 -3.25
C HIS A 59 5.35 -0.62 -4.09
N HIS A 60 5.92 -0.29 -5.25
CA HIS A 60 6.63 -1.27 -6.07
C HIS A 60 7.83 -1.84 -5.32
N TYR A 61 8.67 -0.98 -4.74
CA TYR A 61 9.88 -1.40 -4.02
C TYR A 61 9.57 -2.34 -2.84
N ILE A 62 8.56 -2.00 -2.05
CA ILE A 62 8.17 -2.78 -0.87
C ILE A 62 7.63 -4.17 -1.26
N PHE A 63 6.84 -4.26 -2.34
CA PHE A 63 6.03 -5.45 -2.63
C PHE A 63 6.39 -6.21 -3.90
N ARG A 64 7.33 -5.73 -4.74
CA ARG A 64 7.63 -6.32 -6.07
C ARG A 64 7.98 -7.80 -6.05
N ASP A 65 8.61 -8.27 -4.97
CA ASP A 65 9.07 -9.65 -4.83
C ASP A 65 7.92 -10.59 -4.40
N ILE A 66 6.79 -10.03 -3.98
CA ILE A 66 5.64 -10.77 -3.44
C ILE A 66 4.46 -10.69 -4.41
N TYR A 67 4.12 -9.50 -4.91
CA TYR A 67 2.88 -9.26 -5.63
C TYR A 67 3.10 -8.81 -7.08
N PRO A 68 2.47 -9.47 -8.09
CA PRO A 68 2.64 -9.12 -9.51
C PRO A 68 2.02 -7.76 -9.88
N TRP A 69 1.21 -7.20 -8.99
CA TRP A 69 0.56 -5.91 -9.13
C TRP A 69 1.24 -4.80 -8.29
N ALA A 70 2.40 -5.06 -7.69
CA ALA A 70 3.13 -4.06 -6.93
C ALA A 70 3.41 -2.79 -7.76
N GLY A 71 3.00 -1.63 -7.22
CA GLY A 71 3.11 -0.32 -7.89
C GLY A 71 1.95 0.00 -8.84
N LYS A 72 0.90 -0.82 -8.88
CA LYS A 72 -0.31 -0.57 -9.68
C LYS A 72 -1.48 -0.19 -8.78
N PHE A 73 -2.38 0.62 -9.32
CA PHE A 73 -3.68 0.86 -8.67
C PHE A 73 -4.55 -0.39 -8.70
N ARG A 74 -5.41 -0.50 -7.70
CA ARG A 74 -6.47 -1.49 -7.71
C ARG A 74 -7.48 -1.22 -8.84
N THR A 75 -8.09 -2.28 -9.34
CA THR A 75 -9.04 -2.22 -10.47
C THR A 75 -10.47 -2.56 -10.08
N ILE A 76 -10.72 -2.74 -8.77
CA ILE A 76 -12.05 -2.99 -8.21
C ILE A 76 -12.19 -2.26 -6.87
N ASN A 77 -13.43 -2.09 -6.43
CA ASN A 77 -13.74 -1.62 -5.09
C ASN A 77 -13.39 -2.68 -4.04
N ILE A 78 -12.76 -2.24 -2.96
CA ILE A 78 -12.35 -3.10 -1.84
C ILE A 78 -13.28 -2.79 -0.68
N VAL A 79 -13.75 -3.85 -0.03
CA VAL A 79 -14.54 -3.80 1.19
C VAL A 79 -13.83 -4.65 2.22
N LYS A 80 -13.65 -4.12 3.42
CA LYS A 80 -13.08 -4.87 4.54
C LYS A 80 -14.09 -4.90 5.68
N ASN A 81 -14.32 -6.08 6.24
CA ASN A 81 -15.06 -6.20 7.49
C ASN A 81 -14.12 -5.80 8.63
N GLU A 82 -14.46 -4.75 9.35
CA GLU A 82 -13.59 -4.20 10.39
C GLU A 82 -14.12 -4.56 11.78
N ALA A 83 -13.24 -5.12 12.62
CA ALA A 83 -13.62 -5.58 13.96
C ALA A 83 -13.99 -4.39 14.86
N ALA A 84 -13.28 -3.27 14.71
CA ALA A 84 -13.59 -2.02 15.41
C ALA A 84 -14.97 -1.44 15.04
N LEU A 85 -15.53 -1.85 13.90
CA LEU A 85 -16.87 -1.47 13.46
C LEU A 85 -17.89 -2.57 13.76
N ASN A 86 -17.67 -3.43 14.76
CA ASN A 86 -18.55 -4.56 15.08
C ASN A 86 -18.85 -5.47 13.86
N GLY A 87 -17.90 -5.56 12.92
CA GLY A 87 -18.05 -6.34 11.69
C GLY A 87 -18.84 -5.65 10.56
N TYR A 88 -19.20 -4.37 10.69
CA TYR A 88 -19.78 -3.62 9.58
C TYR A 88 -18.74 -3.46 8.44
N PRO A 89 -19.19 -3.58 7.17
CA PRO A 89 -18.32 -3.42 6.02
C PRO A 89 -17.84 -1.97 5.92
N LEU A 90 -16.53 -1.77 5.92
CA LEU A 90 -15.89 -0.53 5.55
C LEU A 90 -15.61 -0.58 4.04
N GLU A 91 -16.35 0.23 3.29
CA GLU A 91 -16.08 0.47 1.88
C GLU A 91 -14.99 1.52 1.73
N PHE A 92 -13.93 1.18 1.01
CA PHE A 92 -12.92 2.16 0.61
C PHE A 92 -13.44 2.99 -0.58
N MET A 93 -12.71 4.06 -0.91
CA MET A 93 -12.98 4.92 -2.06
C MET A 93 -13.30 4.13 -3.35
N ASP A 94 -14.00 4.72 -4.31
CA ASP A 94 -14.10 4.10 -5.63
C ASP A 94 -12.73 3.99 -6.32
N TYR A 95 -12.41 2.84 -6.93
CA TYR A 95 -11.10 2.59 -7.56
C TYR A 95 -10.79 3.56 -8.70
N GLU A 96 -11.79 4.05 -9.42
CA GLU A 96 -11.63 5.02 -10.51
C GLU A 96 -11.23 6.39 -9.98
N SER A 97 -11.62 6.69 -8.74
CA SER A 97 -11.36 7.96 -8.08
C SER A 97 -10.00 8.04 -7.39
N VAL A 98 -9.31 6.91 -7.18
CA VAL A 98 -8.05 6.85 -6.42
C VAL A 98 -6.98 7.75 -7.02
N ARG A 99 -6.78 7.69 -8.34
CA ARG A 99 -5.72 8.46 -9.00
C ARG A 99 -5.95 9.96 -8.87
N ALA A 100 -7.17 10.43 -9.15
CA ALA A 100 -7.50 11.85 -9.08
C ALA A 100 -7.33 12.40 -7.66
N HIS A 101 -7.77 11.64 -6.65
CA HIS A 101 -7.59 12.04 -5.27
C HIS A 101 -6.14 12.05 -4.82
N LEU A 102 -5.32 11.07 -5.21
CA LEU A 102 -3.89 11.09 -4.88
C LEU A 102 -3.18 12.28 -5.51
N ILE A 103 -3.51 12.66 -6.75
CA ILE A 103 -2.97 13.88 -7.37
C ILE A 103 -3.29 15.10 -6.50
N TRP A 104 -4.55 15.24 -6.07
CA TRP A 104 -4.99 16.34 -5.23
C TRP A 104 -4.33 16.34 -3.84
N ILE A 105 -4.20 15.17 -3.20
CA ILE A 105 -3.52 15.03 -1.90
C ILE A 105 -2.05 15.45 -2.04
N PHE A 106 -1.34 14.92 -3.03
CA PHE A 106 0.07 15.25 -3.20
C PHE A 106 0.30 16.71 -3.59
N SER A 107 -0.62 17.36 -4.33
CA SER A 107 -0.53 18.81 -4.53
C SER A 107 -0.64 19.57 -3.21
N LEU A 108 -1.56 19.19 -2.33
CA LEU A 108 -1.69 19.82 -1.01
C LEU A 108 -0.49 19.56 -0.11
N MET A 109 0.00 18.31 -0.09
CA MET A 109 1.15 17.93 0.72
C MET A 109 2.42 18.66 0.29
N ASN A 110 2.65 18.82 -1.02
CA ASN A 110 3.84 19.49 -1.52
C ASN A 110 3.82 21.03 -1.36
N GLU A 111 2.66 21.62 -1.12
CA GLU A 111 2.54 23.04 -0.74
C GLU A 111 2.89 23.27 0.74
N TYR A 112 2.93 22.21 1.53
CA TYR A 112 3.08 22.30 2.97
C TYR A 112 4.57 22.37 3.40
N GLN A 113 4.90 23.26 4.35
CA GLN A 113 6.27 23.42 4.87
C GLN A 113 6.57 22.41 5.97
N TRP A 114 6.78 21.15 5.62
CA TRP A 114 7.04 20.06 6.58
C TRP A 114 8.23 20.30 7.51
N GLU A 115 9.25 21.00 7.04
CA GLU A 115 10.44 21.35 7.85
C GLU A 115 10.15 22.32 8.98
N SER A 116 9.01 23.04 8.93
CA SER A 116 8.61 23.97 9.98
C SER A 116 8.07 23.27 11.23
N PHE A 117 7.79 21.96 11.14
CA PHE A 117 7.23 21.18 12.24
C PHE A 117 8.29 20.91 13.30
N ASN A 118 7.89 21.03 14.55
CA ASN A 118 8.75 20.61 15.65
C ASN A 118 8.81 19.07 15.74
N VAL A 119 9.74 18.55 16.54
CA VAL A 119 9.95 17.10 16.65
C VAL A 119 8.69 16.33 17.07
N VAL A 120 7.82 16.94 17.90
CA VAL A 120 6.56 16.31 18.31
C VAL A 120 5.58 16.26 17.14
N GLU A 121 5.49 17.35 16.37
CA GLU A 121 4.63 17.44 15.17
C GLU A 121 5.12 16.57 14.01
N GLN A 122 6.43 16.31 13.91
CA GLN A 122 6.99 15.41 12.90
C GLN A 122 6.81 13.92 13.22
N THR A 123 6.51 13.58 14.48
CA THR A 123 6.43 12.19 14.96
C THR A 123 5.00 11.73 15.27
N HIS A 124 3.98 12.54 14.99
CA HIS A 124 2.55 12.26 15.16
C HIS A 124 1.79 12.54 13.87
#